data_AF-A0AA45C8M6-F1
#
_entry.id   AF-A0AA45C8M6-F1
#
_cell.length_a   1.000
_cell.length_b   1.000
_cell.length_c   1.000
_cell.angle_alpha   90.00
_cell.angle_beta   90.00
_cell.angle_gamma   90.00
#
_symmetry.space_group_name_H-M   'P 1'
#
loop_
_entity.id
_entity.type
_entity.pdbx_description
1 polymer ?
#
loop_
_entity_poly.entity_id
_entity_poly.type
_entity_poly.pdbx_seq_one_letter_code
_entity_poly.pdbx_strand_id
1 'polypeptide(L)'
;MENVVKAVEDFFEKKPDADFDELDIFLNNNFSKEEIEKYYELLSETLGGMKEVIENPVEMFTKDQKENVISGEYFELVNFPKEERLRSLKVAEWKSGELEPGEYLIDSSMVGSYFIQNGNGSLILGKNSLVFFSGDLITFNKVSDDILKVDKKVICLYKK
;
A
#
# COMPACT_ATOMS: atom_id res chain seq x y z
N MET A 1 -17.23 -8.84 21.31
CA MET A 1 -16.43 -7.88 20.50
C MET A 1 -15.34 -7.21 21.33
N GLU A 2 -15.64 -6.56 22.46
CA GLU A 2 -14.60 -6.07 23.41
C GLU A 2 -13.60 -7.16 23.84
N ASN A 3 -14.06 -8.40 23.96
CA ASN A 3 -13.21 -9.54 24.31
C ASN A 3 -12.18 -9.91 23.22
N VAL A 4 -12.49 -9.69 21.93
CA VAL A 4 -11.57 -10.01 20.82
C VAL A 4 -10.48 -8.96 20.74
N VAL A 5 -10.86 -7.68 20.74
CA VAL A 5 -9.93 -6.54 20.72
C VAL A 5 -8.94 -6.64 21.88
N LYS A 6 -9.45 -6.86 23.10
CA LYS A 6 -8.61 -7.02 24.29
C LYS A 6 -7.69 -8.24 24.22
N ALA A 7 -8.16 -9.35 23.65
CA ALA A 7 -7.33 -10.53 23.49
C ALA A 7 -6.21 -10.33 22.45
N VAL A 8 -6.45 -9.51 21.43
CA VAL A 8 -5.41 -9.11 20.47
C VAL A 8 -4.41 -8.15 21.11
N GLU A 9 -4.86 -7.19 21.92
CA GLU A 9 -3.97 -6.33 22.70
C GLU A 9 -3.08 -7.17 23.63
N ASP A 10 -3.67 -8.07 24.42
CA ASP A 10 -2.95 -8.99 25.31
C ASP A 10 -1.98 -9.93 24.54
N PHE A 11 -2.30 -10.26 23.28
CA PHE A 11 -1.45 -11.08 22.42
C PHE A 11 -0.19 -10.33 22.01
N PHE A 12 -0.31 -9.08 21.53
CA PHE A 12 0.84 -8.27 21.15
C PHE A 12 1.66 -7.79 22.36
N GLU A 13 1.05 -7.60 23.53
CA GLU A 13 1.83 -7.34 24.75
C GLU A 13 2.73 -8.52 25.13
N LYS A 14 2.25 -9.76 24.93
CA LYS A 14 3.02 -10.98 25.24
C LYS A 14 3.97 -11.38 24.12
N LYS A 15 3.68 -10.99 22.88
CA LYS A 15 4.47 -11.23 21.68
C LYS A 15 4.59 -9.95 20.85
N PRO A 16 5.44 -9.00 21.27
CA PRO A 16 5.59 -7.72 20.56
C PRO A 16 6.16 -7.87 19.15
N ASP A 17 6.87 -8.98 18.88
CA ASP A 17 7.46 -9.28 17.58
C ASP A 17 6.55 -10.16 16.70
N ALA A 18 5.31 -10.43 17.14
CA ALA A 18 4.39 -11.28 16.39
C ALA A 18 3.98 -10.63 15.07
N ASP A 19 3.99 -11.43 14.01
CA ASP A 19 3.49 -11.04 12.70
C ASP A 19 1.98 -11.34 12.57
N PHE A 20 1.42 -10.93 11.42
CA PHE A 20 0.00 -11.12 11.14
C PHE A 20 -0.39 -12.59 10.99
N ASP A 21 0.52 -13.46 10.57
CA ASP A 21 0.25 -14.90 10.46
C ASP A 21 0.09 -15.51 11.87
N GLU A 22 0.94 -15.09 12.82
CA GLU A 22 0.81 -15.50 14.21
C GLU A 22 -0.48 -14.97 14.87
N LEU A 23 -0.90 -13.74 14.52
CA LEU A 23 -2.18 -13.18 14.97
C LEU A 23 -3.36 -13.98 14.41
N ASP A 24 -3.34 -14.34 13.13
CA ASP A 24 -4.41 -15.10 12.48
C ASP A 24 -4.54 -16.50 13.09
N ILE A 25 -3.42 -17.16 13.36
CA ILE A 25 -3.40 -18.44 14.08
C ILE A 25 -4.00 -18.27 15.48
N PHE A 26 -3.64 -17.21 16.19
CA PHE A 26 -4.21 -16.93 17.51
C PHE A 26 -5.73 -16.72 17.44
N LEU A 27 -6.21 -15.90 16.50
CA LEU A 27 -7.62 -15.59 16.34
C LEU A 27 -8.43 -16.85 15.99
N ASN A 28 -7.99 -17.63 15.01
CA ASN A 28 -8.66 -18.86 14.59
C ASN A 28 -8.71 -19.95 15.69
N ASN A 29 -7.76 -19.94 16.63
CA ASN A 29 -7.73 -20.90 17.74
C ASN A 29 -8.61 -20.49 18.93
N ASN A 30 -8.94 -19.20 19.08
CA ASN A 30 -9.57 -18.68 20.30
C ASN A 30 -10.97 -18.10 20.07
N PHE A 31 -11.35 -17.81 18.82
CA PHE A 31 -12.61 -17.15 18.49
C PHE A 31 -13.35 -17.85 17.36
N SER A 32 -14.67 -17.65 17.32
CA SER A 32 -15.47 -18.14 16.20
C SER A 32 -15.25 -17.28 14.96
N LYS A 33 -15.48 -17.87 13.78
CA LYS A 33 -15.34 -17.17 12.49
C LYS A 33 -16.14 -15.85 12.44
N GLU A 34 -17.36 -15.85 12.97
CA GLU A 34 -18.22 -14.66 13.03
C GLU A 34 -17.62 -13.54 13.91
N GLU A 35 -16.92 -13.90 14.98
CA GLU A 35 -16.27 -12.93 15.87
C GLU A 35 -14.99 -12.35 15.24
N ILE A 36 -14.25 -13.17 14.51
CA ILE A 36 -13.06 -12.76 13.76
C ILE A 36 -13.45 -11.80 12.62
N GLU A 37 -14.50 -12.13 11.86
CA GLU A 37 -15.03 -11.26 10.79
C GLU A 37 -15.44 -9.89 11.35
N LYS A 38 -16.20 -9.86 12.45
CA LYS A 38 -16.58 -8.60 13.11
C LYS A 38 -15.38 -7.79 13.62
N TYR A 39 -14.33 -8.45 14.07
CA TYR A 39 -13.09 -7.78 14.47
C TYR A 39 -12.41 -7.10 13.28
N TYR A 40 -12.35 -7.78 12.13
CA TYR A 40 -11.81 -7.20 10.90
C TYR A 40 -12.70 -6.10 10.30
N GLU A 41 -14.01 -6.22 10.41
CA GLU A 41 -14.94 -5.12 10.08
C GLU A 41 -14.67 -3.90 10.95
N LEU A 42 -14.55 -4.08 12.27
CA LEU A 42 -14.25 -2.99 13.20
C LEU A 42 -12.88 -2.34 12.93
N LEU A 43 -11.85 -3.14 12.62
CA LEU A 43 -10.56 -2.62 12.16
C LEU A 43 -10.73 -1.79 10.90
N SER A 44 -11.52 -2.26 9.93
CA SER A 44 -11.78 -1.55 8.67
C SER A 44 -12.54 -0.23 8.90
N GLU A 45 -13.48 -0.21 9.83
CA GLU A 45 -14.21 1.00 10.24
C GLU A 45 -13.33 1.98 11.02
N THR A 46 -12.44 1.47 11.88
CA THR A 46 -11.48 2.28 12.66
C THR A 46 -10.38 2.86 11.77
N LEU A 47 -10.00 2.13 10.72
CA LEU A 47 -9.15 2.60 9.63
C LEU A 47 -9.94 3.44 8.59
N GLY A 48 -11.19 3.78 8.90
CA GLY A 48 -12.22 4.31 8.01
C GLY A 48 -11.78 5.37 7.01
N GLY A 49 -11.91 5.02 5.73
CA GLY A 49 -11.77 5.95 4.61
C GLY A 49 -11.84 5.33 3.22
N MET A 50 -11.67 4.01 3.06
CA MET A 50 -11.73 3.35 1.75
C MET A 50 -13.09 2.70 1.52
N LYS A 51 -14.10 3.55 1.32
CA LYS A 51 -15.47 3.12 1.05
C LYS A 51 -15.69 2.99 -0.45
N GLU A 52 -15.10 1.96 -1.04
CA GLU A 52 -15.54 1.25 -2.25
C GLU A 52 -14.46 0.20 -2.57
N VAL A 53 -14.84 -1.07 -2.75
CA VAL A 53 -13.99 -2.25 -3.01
C VAL A 53 -13.39 -2.93 -1.78
N ILE A 54 -14.21 -3.64 -0.98
CA ILE A 54 -13.70 -4.74 -0.16
C ILE A 54 -14.64 -5.93 -0.26
N GLU A 55 -14.44 -6.76 -1.28
CA GLU A 55 -14.64 -8.21 -1.14
C GLU A 55 -13.39 -8.74 -0.43
N ASN A 56 -13.58 -9.26 0.80
CA ASN A 56 -12.59 -9.97 1.63
C ASN A 56 -11.19 -9.31 1.84
N PRO A 57 -10.97 -8.58 2.96
CA PRO A 57 -9.70 -7.90 3.24
C PRO A 57 -8.54 -8.83 3.65
N VAL A 58 -8.76 -10.14 3.85
CA VAL A 58 -7.69 -11.10 4.19
C VAL A 58 -7.25 -11.92 2.97
N GLU A 59 -8.15 -12.24 2.04
CA GLU A 59 -7.79 -12.95 0.80
C GLU A 59 -7.02 -12.04 -0.18
N MET A 60 -7.15 -10.72 -0.02
CA MET A 60 -6.51 -9.75 -0.90
C MET A 60 -5.04 -9.46 -0.59
N PHE A 61 -4.49 -9.84 0.58
CA PHE A 61 -3.19 -9.33 1.02
C PHE A 61 -1.97 -10.26 0.80
N THR A 62 -2.13 -11.58 0.65
CA THR A 62 -0.94 -12.45 0.76
C THR A 62 -0.77 -13.59 -0.23
N LYS A 63 -1.76 -13.95 -1.08
CA LYS A 63 -1.60 -15.15 -1.93
C LYS A 63 -1.84 -15.02 -3.43
N ASP A 64 -2.59 -14.00 -3.90
CA ASP A 64 -3.00 -13.93 -5.31
C ASP A 64 -2.99 -12.52 -5.92
N GLN A 65 -2.22 -11.57 -5.36
CA GLN A 65 -2.03 -10.28 -6.03
C GLN A 65 -1.18 -10.46 -7.29
N LYS A 66 -1.87 -10.70 -8.41
CA LYS A 66 -1.26 -10.61 -9.74
C LYS A 66 -0.85 -9.16 -9.95
N GLU A 67 0.44 -8.99 -10.17
CA GLU A 67 1.02 -7.75 -10.68
C GLU A 67 0.10 -7.14 -11.74
N ASN A 68 -0.38 -5.94 -11.47
CA ASN A 68 -1.25 -5.19 -12.36
C ASN A 68 -0.47 -3.99 -12.89
N VAL A 69 -0.38 -3.87 -14.22
CA VAL A 69 0.38 -2.80 -14.86
C VAL A 69 -0.60 -1.85 -15.54
N ILE A 70 -0.58 -0.59 -15.12
CA ILE A 70 -1.35 0.49 -15.71
C ILE A 70 -0.36 1.45 -16.36
N SER A 71 -0.36 1.49 -17.70
CA SER A 71 0.53 2.36 -18.47
C SER A 71 -0.25 3.50 -19.11
N GLY A 72 0.26 4.72 -18.96
CA GLY A 72 -0.14 5.89 -19.75
C GLY A 72 0.97 6.30 -20.72
N GLU A 73 0.76 7.42 -21.42
CA GLU A 73 1.74 7.92 -22.40
C GLU A 73 3.09 8.30 -21.75
N TYR A 74 3.04 8.81 -20.51
CA TYR A 74 4.22 9.34 -19.80
C TYR A 74 4.52 8.63 -18.48
N PHE A 75 3.73 7.63 -18.08
CA PHE A 75 3.93 6.93 -16.82
C PHE A 75 3.61 5.43 -16.91
N GLU A 76 4.14 4.67 -15.96
CA GLU A 76 3.76 3.29 -15.66
C GLU A 76 3.55 3.16 -14.15
N LEU A 77 2.38 2.67 -13.74
CA LEU A 77 2.09 2.26 -12.37
C LEU A 77 1.99 0.73 -12.35
N VAL A 78 2.84 0.10 -11.56
CA VAL A 78 2.80 -1.34 -11.31
C VAL A 78 2.31 -1.54 -9.89
N ASN A 79 1.07 -2.01 -9.74
CA ASN A 79 0.54 -2.39 -8.45
C ASN A 79 1.10 -3.76 -8.06
N PHE A 80 1.61 -3.86 -6.85
CA PHE A 80 2.16 -5.10 -6.29
C PHE A 80 3.15 -5.79 -7.25
N PRO A 81 4.25 -5.10 -7.62
CA PRO A 81 5.27 -5.63 -8.53
C PRO A 81 5.84 -6.94 -7.99
N LYS A 82 6.07 -7.90 -8.89
CA LYS A 82 6.69 -9.18 -8.49
C LYS A 82 8.10 -8.97 -7.96
N GLU A 83 8.50 -9.82 -7.02
CA GLU A 83 9.84 -9.78 -6.44
C GLU A 83 10.95 -9.86 -7.51
N GLU A 84 10.76 -10.69 -8.54
CA GLU A 84 11.69 -10.81 -9.67
C GLU A 84 11.93 -9.47 -10.39
N ARG A 85 10.87 -8.67 -10.58
CA ARG A 85 10.96 -7.33 -11.18
C ARG A 85 11.77 -6.40 -10.28
N LEU A 86 11.44 -6.34 -8.98
CA LEU A 86 12.16 -5.50 -8.01
C LEU A 86 13.64 -5.86 -7.92
N ARG A 87 13.98 -7.16 -7.95
CA ARG A 87 15.37 -7.66 -7.99
C ARG A 87 16.08 -7.26 -9.28
N SER A 88 15.44 -7.42 -10.44
CA SER A 88 16.02 -7.01 -11.74
C SER A 88 16.31 -5.51 -11.81
N LEU A 89 15.45 -4.70 -11.19
CA LEU A 89 15.59 -3.25 -11.10
C LEU A 89 16.60 -2.81 -10.02
N LYS A 90 17.07 -3.75 -9.19
CA LYS A 90 17.95 -3.52 -8.04
C LYS A 90 17.42 -2.42 -7.10
N VAL A 91 16.12 -2.48 -6.79
CA VAL A 91 15.44 -1.45 -6.00
C VAL A 91 16.10 -1.23 -4.63
N ALA A 92 16.68 -2.27 -4.03
CA ALA A 92 17.42 -2.16 -2.77
C ALA A 92 18.65 -1.22 -2.82
N GLU A 93 19.17 -0.92 -4.01
CA GLU A 93 20.31 0.00 -4.21
C GLU A 93 19.87 1.45 -4.51
N TRP A 94 18.57 1.71 -4.58
CA TRP A 94 18.02 3.03 -4.93
C TRP A 94 18.13 4.02 -3.76
N LYS A 95 18.06 5.32 -4.07
CA LYS A 95 18.13 6.36 -3.04
C LYS A 95 16.82 6.46 -2.28
N SER A 96 16.87 6.65 -0.97
CA SER A 96 15.68 6.97 -0.17
C SER A 96 15.28 8.42 -0.37
N GLY A 97 13.98 8.66 -0.49
CA GLY A 97 13.37 9.97 -0.60
C GLY A 97 12.06 10.04 0.17
N GLU A 98 11.61 11.27 0.37
CA GLU A 98 10.35 11.56 1.04
C GLU A 98 9.59 12.61 0.22
N LEU A 99 8.28 12.43 0.12
CA LEU A 99 7.35 13.41 -0.42
C LEU A 99 6.41 13.83 0.70
N GLU A 100 6.34 15.13 0.93
CA GLU A 100 5.41 15.70 1.91
C GLU A 100 3.98 15.71 1.35
N PRO A 101 2.94 15.85 2.20
CA PRO A 101 1.58 16.00 1.72
C PRO A 101 1.44 17.23 0.82
N GLY A 102 0.85 17.06 -0.36
CA GLY A 102 0.72 18.14 -1.33
C GLY A 102 0.46 17.65 -2.75
N GLU A 103 0.40 18.62 -3.67
CA GLU A 103 0.26 18.39 -5.10
C GLU A 103 1.56 18.79 -5.80
N TYR A 104 2.07 17.89 -6.62
CA TYR A 104 3.33 18.02 -7.33
C TYR A 104 3.11 17.90 -8.83
N LEU A 105 3.58 18.89 -9.59
CA LEU A 105 3.66 18.77 -11.04
C LEU A 105 4.77 17.77 -11.42
N ILE A 106 4.50 16.90 -12.40
CA ILE A 106 5.51 15.97 -12.92
C ILE A 106 6.51 16.74 -13.79
N ASP A 107 7.47 17.38 -13.14
CA ASP A 107 8.55 18.12 -13.79
C ASP A 107 9.82 17.26 -14.01
N SER A 108 10.88 17.89 -14.54
CA SER A 108 12.15 17.20 -14.79
C SER A 108 12.80 16.59 -13.55
N SER A 109 12.46 17.08 -12.35
CA SER A 109 12.94 16.52 -11.10
C SER A 109 12.18 15.28 -10.69
N MET A 110 10.95 15.08 -11.18
CA MET A 110 10.14 13.91 -10.87
C MET A 110 10.30 12.78 -11.89
N VAL A 111 10.86 13.02 -13.07
CA VAL A 111 11.17 11.95 -14.04
C VAL A 111 12.10 10.90 -13.41
N GLY A 112 11.71 9.63 -13.49
CA GLY A 112 12.37 8.50 -12.83
C GLY A 112 11.39 7.44 -12.32
N SER A 113 11.93 6.42 -11.67
CA SER A 113 11.16 5.35 -11.01
C SER A 113 11.18 5.50 -9.50
N TYR A 114 10.05 5.18 -8.87
CA TYR A 114 9.76 5.36 -7.44
C TYR A 114 9.05 4.10 -6.92
N PHE A 115 9.67 3.40 -5.99
CA PHE A 115 9.04 2.33 -5.25
C PHE A 115 8.54 2.88 -3.91
N ILE A 116 7.24 2.77 -3.66
CA ILE A 116 6.59 3.34 -2.48
C ILE A 116 6.79 2.39 -1.30
N GLN A 117 7.54 2.81 -0.29
CA GLN A 117 7.78 2.02 0.91
C GLN A 117 6.71 2.24 1.98
N ASN A 118 6.13 3.45 2.03
CA ASN A 118 5.08 3.81 2.96
C ASN A 118 4.29 5.01 2.43
N GLY A 119 3.00 5.09 2.77
CA GLY A 119 2.09 6.13 2.35
C GLY A 119 1.30 5.78 1.10
N ASN A 120 0.48 6.72 0.67
CA ASN A 120 -0.41 6.59 -0.48
C ASN A 120 -0.66 7.96 -1.10
N GLY A 121 -1.20 7.94 -2.31
CA GLY A 121 -1.61 9.15 -3.00
C GLY A 121 -2.31 8.81 -4.30
N SER A 122 -2.43 9.82 -5.16
CA SER A 122 -3.07 9.68 -6.46
C SER A 122 -2.30 10.41 -7.56
N LEU A 123 -2.32 9.84 -8.75
CA LEU A 123 -1.86 10.46 -9.99
C LEU A 123 -3.10 10.98 -10.73
N ILE A 124 -3.21 12.30 -10.83
CA ILE A 124 -4.30 12.99 -11.50
C ILE A 124 -3.91 13.18 -12.97
N LEU A 125 -4.62 12.50 -13.86
CA LEU A 125 -4.38 12.40 -15.29
C LEU A 125 -5.55 13.03 -16.05
N GLY A 126 -5.51 14.35 -16.22
CA GLY A 126 -6.63 15.10 -16.77
C GLY A 126 -7.89 14.96 -15.92
N LYS A 127 -8.87 14.17 -16.37
CA LYS A 127 -10.13 13.89 -15.64
C LYS A 127 -10.10 12.60 -14.82
N ASN A 128 -9.06 11.78 -14.99
CA ASN A 128 -8.92 10.50 -14.32
C ASN A 128 -8.02 10.65 -13.10
N SER A 129 -8.22 9.78 -12.11
CA SER A 129 -7.34 9.67 -10.95
C SER A 129 -6.96 8.20 -10.75
N LEU A 130 -5.66 7.93 -10.63
CA LEU A 130 -5.13 6.61 -10.32
C LEU A 130 -4.54 6.64 -8.91
N VAL A 131 -5.03 5.79 -8.02
CA VAL A 131 -4.52 5.70 -6.66
C VAL A 131 -3.32 4.75 -6.64
N PHE A 132 -2.30 5.09 -5.86
CA PHE A 132 -1.15 4.23 -5.58
C PHE A 132 -0.98 4.05 -4.06
N PHE A 133 -0.40 2.91 -3.69
CA PHE A 133 -0.22 2.51 -2.30
C PHE A 133 1.22 2.08 -2.02
N SER A 134 1.50 1.85 -0.74
CA SER A 134 2.71 1.17 -0.31
C SER A 134 2.86 -0.17 -1.02
N GLY A 135 4.07 -0.45 -1.49
CA GLY A 135 4.40 -1.61 -2.31
C GLY A 135 4.34 -1.35 -3.82
N ASP A 136 3.73 -0.25 -4.27
CA ASP A 136 3.62 0.02 -5.70
C ASP A 136 4.92 0.62 -6.29
N LEU A 137 5.12 0.40 -7.59
CA LEU A 137 6.18 1.00 -8.38
C LEU A 137 5.59 1.98 -9.38
N ILE A 138 6.02 3.23 -9.32
CA ILE A 138 5.61 4.31 -10.22
C ILE A 138 6.81 4.71 -11.06
N THR A 139 6.66 4.81 -12.37
CA THR A 139 7.70 5.33 -13.26
C THR A 139 7.13 6.48 -14.07
N PHE A 140 7.81 7.63 -14.04
CA PHE A 140 7.56 8.77 -14.92
C PHE A 140 8.66 8.83 -15.97
N ASN A 141 8.28 8.67 -17.24
CA ASN A 141 9.22 8.61 -18.35
C ASN A 141 9.58 9.98 -18.91
N LYS A 142 8.69 10.97 -18.75
CA LYS A 142 8.84 12.35 -19.25
C LYS A 142 8.09 13.33 -18.35
N VAL A 143 8.42 14.60 -18.51
CA VAL A 143 7.64 15.73 -17.96
C VAL A 143 6.23 15.69 -18.54
N SER A 144 5.22 15.94 -17.70
CA SER A 144 3.83 16.07 -18.12
C SER A 144 3.09 17.11 -17.27
N ASP A 145 1.91 17.52 -17.74
CA ASP A 145 1.00 18.41 -16.99
C ASP A 145 0.17 17.63 -15.95
N ASP A 146 0.50 16.36 -15.72
CA ASP A 146 -0.15 15.53 -14.71
C ASP A 146 0.29 15.94 -13.31
N ILE A 147 -0.54 15.61 -12.31
CA ILE A 147 -0.28 15.96 -10.91
C ILE A 147 -0.15 14.70 -10.06
N LEU A 148 0.96 14.59 -9.35
CA LEU A 148 1.09 13.65 -8.24
C LEU A 148 0.55 14.30 -6.97
N LYS A 149 -0.56 13.80 -6.46
CA LYS A 149 -1.12 14.19 -5.17
C LYS A 149 -0.72 13.19 -4.10
N VAL A 150 -0.20 13.70 -3.00
CA VAL A 150 0.24 12.93 -1.84
C VAL A 150 -0.64 13.33 -0.66
N ASP A 151 -1.46 12.41 -0.16
CA ASP A 151 -2.44 12.70 0.89
C ASP A 151 -1.79 12.71 2.29
N LYS A 152 -0.78 11.87 2.48
CA LYS A 152 0.04 11.76 3.69
C LYS A 152 1.49 11.60 3.27
N LYS A 153 2.44 11.91 4.17
CA LYS A 153 3.87 11.75 3.89
C LYS A 153 4.17 10.38 3.27
N VAL A 154 4.81 10.40 2.11
CA VAL A 154 5.22 9.19 1.36
C VAL A 154 6.71 8.99 1.52
N ILE A 155 7.10 7.77 1.86
CA ILE A 155 8.50 7.32 1.88
C ILE A 155 8.70 6.44 0.66
N CYS A 156 9.72 6.72 -0.14
CA CYS A 156 9.98 5.97 -1.36
C CYS A 156 11.48 5.72 -1.58
N LEU A 157 11.76 4.69 -2.36
CA LEU A 157 13.06 4.48 -2.99
C LEU A 157 12.96 4.98 -4.43
N TYR A 158 13.95 5.73 -4.91
CA TYR A 158 13.90 6.31 -6.25
C TYR A 158 15.21 6.20 -7.03
N LYS A 159 15.06 6.15 -8.36
CA LYS A 159 16.13 6.19 -9.35
C LYS A 159 15.70 7.10 -10.49
N LYS A 160 16.52 8.11 -10.79
CA LYS A 160 16.34 9.05 -11.90
C LYS A 160 17.31 8.71 -13.03
#